data_AF-A0A058ZQW8-F1
#
_entry.id   AF-A0A058ZQW8-F1
#
_cell.length_a   1.000
_cell.length_b   1.000
_cell.length_c   1.000
_cell.angle_alpha   90.00
_cell.angle_beta   90.00
_cell.angle_gamma   90.00
#
_symmetry.space_group_name_H-M   'P 1'
#
loop_
_entity.id
_entity.type
_entity.pdbx_description
1 polymer ?
#
loop_
_entity_poly.entity_id
_entity_poly.type
_entity_poly.pdbx_seq_one_letter_code
_entity_poly.pdbx_strand_id
1 'polypeptide(L)' 'MGYFQALFSCIEGLLCSLNVEKLVLSAAEEAESIWTKRFCFRKMSDEHFKKHMGDHQLTIFKGTSMLEKEVPAKRD' A
#
# COMPACT_ATOMS: atom_id res chain seq x y z
N MET A 1 4.80 -19.33 -3.48
CA MET A 1 4.79 -18.93 -2.07
C MET A 1 6.23 -18.68 -1.69
N GLY A 2 6.64 -17.43 -1.51
CA GLY A 2 8.06 -17.06 -1.60
C GLY A 2 8.46 -15.98 -0.61
N TYR A 3 9.78 -15.80 -0.47
CA TYR A 3 10.46 -14.91 0.47
C TYR A 3 9.86 -13.50 0.59
N PHE A 4 9.27 -12.98 -0.48
CA PHE A 4 8.61 -11.67 -0.46
C PHE A 4 7.44 -11.60 0.52
N GLN A 5 6.65 -12.66 0.68
CA GLN A 5 5.54 -12.64 1.64
C GLN A 5 6.04 -12.53 3.07
N ALA A 6 7.09 -13.29 3.42
CA ALA A 6 7.70 -13.20 4.75
C ALA A 6 8.30 -11.81 4.99
N LEU A 7 9.05 -11.28 4.02
CA LEU A 7 9.59 -9.92 4.08
C LEU A 7 8.48 -8.88 4.25
N PHE A 8 7.42 -8.97 3.45
CA PHE A 8 6.31 -8.03 3.49
C PHE A 8 5.60 -8.08 4.85
N SER A 9 5.39 -9.28 5.42
CA SER A 9 4.85 -9.40 6.78
C SER A 9 5.75 -8.78 7.86
N CYS A 10 7.08 -8.89 7.72
CA CYS A 10 8.01 -8.17 8.61
C CYS A 10 7.87 -6.65 8.47
N ILE A 11 7.74 -6.14 7.24
CA ILE A 11 7.52 -4.71 6.98
C ILE A 11 6.20 -4.26 7.59
N GLU A 12 5.12 -5.02 7.42
CA GLU A 12 3.82 -4.70 8.03
C GLU A 12 3.88 -4.65 9.55
N GLY A 13 4.59 -5.61 10.18
CA GLY A 13 4.81 -5.60 11.63
C GLY A 13 5.61 -4.38 12.10
N LEU A 14 6.64 -3.98 11.35
CA LEU A 14 7.40 -2.77 11.65
C LEU A 14 6.54 -1.51 11.52
N LEU A 15 5.78 -1.35 10.43
CA LEU A 15 4.90 -0.20 10.21
C LEU A 15 3.84 -0.10 11.30
N CYS A 16 3.25 -1.24 11.70
CA CYS A 16 2.34 -1.34 12.82
C CYS A 16 2.99 -0.86 14.13
N SER A 17 4.26 -1.23 14.36
CA SER A 17 4.99 -0.80 15.56
C SER A 17 5.25 0.70 15.64
N LEU A 18 5.29 1.37 14.48
CA LEU A 18 5.50 2.81 14.31
C LEU A 18 4.18 3.60 14.24
N ASN A 19 3.03 2.95 14.51
CA ASN A 19 1.70 3.57 14.45
C ASN A 19 1.37 4.16 13.06
N VAL A 20 1.92 3.59 11.99
CA VAL A 20 1.53 3.96 10.62
C VAL A 20 0.11 3.46 10.37
N GLU A 21 -0.80 4.35 9.98
CA GLU A 21 -2.20 4.01 9.75
C GLU A 21 -2.44 3.36 8.39
N LYS A 22 -1.76 3.89 7.36
CA LYS A 22 -2.03 3.53 5.96
C LYS A 22 -0.73 3.41 5.17
N LEU A 23 -0.64 2.34 4.39
CA LEU A 23 0.40 2.12 3.40
C LEU A 23 -0.15 2.42 2.01
N VAL A 24 0.54 3.29 1.28
CA VAL A 24 0.20 3.68 -0.09
C VAL A 24 1.36 3.37 -1.02
N LEU A 25 1.09 2.88 -2.22
CA LEU A 25 2.12 2.56 -3.21
C LEU A 25 1.61 2.72 -4.63
N SER A 26 2.53 2.93 -5.58
CA SER A 26 2.28 2.78 -7.00
C SER A 26 2.65 1.36 -7.44
N ALA A 27 1.70 0.64 -8.03
CA ALA A 27 1.92 -0.68 -8.59
C ALA A 27 1.86 -0.61 -10.11
N ALA A 28 2.82 -1.22 -10.81
CA ALA A 28 2.69 -1.45 -12.25
C ALA A 28 1.39 -2.21 -12.55
N GLU A 29 0.72 -1.90 -13.65
CA GLU A 29 -0.58 -2.48 -14.02
C GLU A 29 -0.53 -4.01 -14.04
N GLU A 30 0.58 -4.60 -14.49
CA GLU A 30 0.80 -6.05 -14.54
C GLU A 30 0.86 -6.68 -13.13
N ALA A 31 1.30 -5.91 -12.13
CA ALA A 31 1.44 -6.36 -10.75
C ALA A 31 0.20 -6.05 -9.89
N GLU A 32 -0.72 -5.21 -10.37
CA GLU A 32 -1.89 -4.74 -9.63
C GLU A 32 -2.70 -5.91 -9.02
N SER A 33 -2.90 -6.97 -9.79
CA SER A 33 -3.65 -8.14 -9.36
C SER A 33 -2.99 -8.87 -8.17
N ILE A 34 -1.66 -8.87 -8.09
CA ILE A 34 -0.91 -9.48 -6.99
C ILE A 34 -1.14 -8.66 -5.72
N TRP A 35 -0.97 -7.35 -5.79
CA TRP A 35 -1.17 -6.45 -4.64
C TRP A 35 -2.59 -6.48 -4.11
N THR A 36 -3.59 -6.48 -5.00
CA THR A 36 -5.00 -6.47 -4.62
C THR A 36 -5.47 -7.84 -4.11
N LYS A 37 -5.11 -8.94 -4.78
CA LYS A 37 -5.62 -10.28 -4.44
C LYS A 37 -4.81 -11.01 -3.37
N ARG A 38 -3.49 -10.79 -3.30
CA ARG A 38 -2.62 -11.50 -2.34
C ARG A 38 -2.30 -10.68 -1.12
N PHE A 39 -2.07 -9.38 -1.29
CA PHE A 39 -1.68 -8.50 -0.20
C PHE A 39 -2.83 -7.62 0.30
N CYS A 40 -4.04 -7.81 -0.25
CA CYS A 40 -5.28 -7.14 0.17
C CYS A 40 -5.22 -5.61 0.08
N PHE A 41 -4.44 -5.08 -0.85
CA PHE A 41 -4.53 -3.66 -1.20
C PHE A 41 -5.83 -3.39 -1.96
N ARG A 42 -6.27 -2.13 -1.92
CA ARG A 42 -7.40 -1.63 -2.70
C ARG A 42 -6.92 -0.50 -3.59
N LYS A 43 -7.59 -0.29 -4.73
CA LYS A 43 -7.36 0.93 -5.52
C LYS A 43 -7.72 2.13 -4.66
N MET A 44 -6.83 3.12 -4.66
CA MET A 44 -7.10 4.38 -3.99
C MET A 44 -8.22 5.11 -4.74
N SER A 45 -9.16 5.70 -4.00
CA SER A 45 -10.22 6.53 -4.59
C SER A 45 -9.67 7.88 -5.05
N ASP A 46 -10.35 8.52 -6.01
CA ASP A 46 -9.96 9.85 -6.50
C ASP A 46 -9.94 10.91 -5.40
N GLU A 47 -10.83 10.78 -4.41
CA GLU A 47 -10.88 11.68 -3.24
C GLU A 47 -9.64 11.52 -2.36
N HIS A 48 -9.25 10.28 -2.05
CA HIS A 48 -8.05 9.99 -1.27
C HIS A 48 -6.80 10.39 -2.03
N PHE A 49 -6.78 10.17 -3.35
CA PHE A 49 -5.69 10.54 -4.22
C PHE A 49 -5.45 12.06 -4.21
N LYS A 50 -6.50 12.87 -4.36
CA LYS A 50 -6.41 14.33 -4.29
C LYS A 50 -5.91 14.83 -2.93
N LYS A 51 -6.40 14.23 -1.84
CA LYS A 51 -5.94 14.55 -0.49
C LYS A 51 -4.44 14.28 -0.33
N HIS A 52 -3.98 13.11 -0.77
CA HIS A 52 -2.58 12.75 -0.65
C HIS A 52 -1.66 13.56 -1.56
N MET A 53 -2.08 13.96 -2.77
CA MET A 53 -1.29 14.84 -3.64
C MET A 53 -1.18 16.28 -3.11
N GLY A 54 -2.18 16.74 -2.34
CA GLY A 54 -2.14 18.06 -1.69
C GLY A 54 -1.13 18.12 -0.54
N ASP A 55 -1.07 17.05 0.26
CA ASP A 55 -0.22 16.98 1.45
C ASP A 55 1.18 16.42 1.15
N HIS A 56 1.34 15.63 0.08
CA HIS A 56 2.59 14.92 -0.24
C HIS A 56 2.89 14.98 -1.74
N GLN A 57 4.16 15.15 -2.10
CA GLN A 57 4.60 15.11 -3.49
C GLN A 57 4.69 13.65 -3.98
N LEU A 58 3.54 13.02 -4.15
CA LEU A 58 3.45 11.68 -4.73
C LEU A 58 3.84 11.73 -6.21
N THR A 59 4.81 10.91 -6.60
CA THR A 59 5.21 10.78 -8.00
C THR A 59 4.30 9.78 -8.70
N ILE A 60 3.53 10.26 -9.69
CA ILE A 60 2.70 9.41 -10.54
C ILE A 60 3.55 8.90 -11.70
N PHE A 61 3.67 7.59 -11.81
CA PHE A 61 4.29 6.96 -12.97
C PHE A 61 3.19 6.51 -13.94
N LYS A 62 3.34 6.82 -15.23
CA LYS A 62 2.44 6.25 -16.26
C LYS A 62 2.55 4.72 -16.25
N GLY A 63 1.43 4.04 -16.46
CA GLY A 63 1.35 2.57 -16.38
C GLY A 63 1.39 2.02 -14.95
N THR A 64 1.08 2.86 -13.95
CA THR A 64 0.94 2.42 -12.56
C THR A 64 -0.41 2.81 -11.97
N SER A 65 -0.94 1.94 -11.10
CA SER A 65 -2.14 2.14 -10.30
C SER A 65 -1.75 2.48 -8.86
N MET A 66 -2.35 3.54 -8.31
CA MET A 66 -2.19 3.88 -6.90
C MET A 66 -3.05 2.97 -6.03
N LEU A 67 -2.41 2.29 -5.09
CA LEU A 67 -3.04 1.35 -4.19
C LEU A 67 -2.86 1.80 -2.74
N GLU A 68 -3.85 1.50 -1.91
CA GLU A 68 -3.81 1.74 -0.47
C GLU A 68 -4.23 0.51 0.33
N LYS A 69 -3.65 0.40 1.53
CA LYS A 69 -3.99 -0.63 2.51
C LYS A 69 -3.88 -0.07 3.92
N GLU A 70 -4.82 -0.42 4.77
CA GLU A 70 -4.75 -0.14 6.21
C GLU A 70 -3.73 -1.07 6.85
N VAL A 71 -2.82 -0.51 7.64
CA VAL A 71 -1.87 -1.31 8.42
C VAL A 71 -2.67 -1.95 9.56
N PRO A 72 -2.50 -3.27 9.82
CA PRO A 72 -3.20 -3.91 10.93
C PRO A 72 -2.89 -3.20 12.25
N ALA A 73 -3.90 -2.97 13.08
CA ALA A 73 -3.68 -2.45 14.43
C ALA A 73 -2.81 -3.44 15.23
N LYS A 74 -1.95 -2.90 16.11
CA LYS A 74 -1.24 -3.69 17.11
C LYS A 74 -2.29 -4.47 17.90
N ARG A 75 -2.20 -5.80 17.89
CA ARG A 75 -2.97 -6.62 18.82
C ARG A 75 -2.28 -6.47 20.17
N ASP A 76 -2.98 -5.89 21.14
CA ASP A 76 -2.56 -5.82 22.55
C ASP A 76 -2.42 -7.21 23.16
#